data_AF-A0A429GCG5-F1
#
_entry.id   AF-A0A429GCG5-F1
#
_cell.length_a   1.000
_cell.length_b   1.000
_cell.length_c   1.000
_cell.angle_alpha   90.00
_cell.angle_beta   90.00
_cell.angle_gamma   90.00
#
_symmetry.space_group_name_H-M   'P 1'
#
loop_
_entity.id
_entity.type
_entity.pdbx_description
1 polymer ?
#
loop_
_entity_poly.entity_id
_entity_poly.type
_entity_poly.pdbx_seq_one_letter_code
_entity_poly.pdbx_strand_id
1 'polypeptide(L)'
;MRARNALGRITLTAALAGALAAGAAAALPARPAHAAPEPLRTIVDDRGRTLILHGLNTASSAKGPSGLPWIDREDVVREARELGTNSVRYLIQWKNIEPEPGRYDDAYLDDVAERVAWYREQGMHVILDMHQDIYGPAACEGSGNGAPAWATHTDGLPCTPQTPWVLTYVQPAVIRAYDHFWNNSGEHPELKQRFTAMWRHVAERFANDPAVLGYDLYNEPFGGTSQFGFFEGPVLTPFYQGIVDAVREVDRDGWIFVEPQALGPNEGAETSLGTIRDPRPGEPRLVFAPHFYPGGVDIGGSYDGFTELLVKAQFFLWKRNMPAAARRLGMPMWLGEVGGMPAGAPGADRFTGEWLRMADDLGIGWAYWSNDPGEGGVVDGDGDPTLFAELLARPYPRAVAGTPTEISYDGTALKVGWRARSGASGPTEIWFPTDSPKVTSTDPDGTWKHRWDAERNVLSVWADPGSPAHTVTVTP
;
A
#
# COMPACT_ATOMS: atom_id res chain seq x y z
N MET A 1 -33.97 -18.80 -62.16
CA MET A 1 -32.93 -19.24 -61.21
C MET A 1 -32.71 -18.16 -60.16
N ARG A 2 -32.82 -18.54 -58.87
CA ARG A 2 -32.36 -17.91 -57.60
C ARG A 2 -32.73 -16.41 -57.37
N ALA A 3 -33.75 -16.04 -56.57
CA ALA A 3 -34.03 -16.22 -55.11
C ALA A 3 -33.05 -15.42 -54.23
N ARG A 4 -33.40 -14.76 -53.11
CA ARG A 4 -34.61 -14.35 -52.36
C ARG A 4 -34.03 -13.51 -51.19
N ASN A 5 -34.69 -12.46 -50.70
CA ASN A 5 -34.52 -11.98 -49.32
C ASN A 5 -35.76 -11.19 -48.92
N ALA A 6 -36.39 -11.59 -47.81
CA ALA A 6 -37.47 -10.83 -47.19
C ALA A 6 -37.43 -11.02 -45.66
N LEU A 7 -37.62 -9.88 -45.00
CA LEU A 7 -37.61 -9.59 -43.58
C LEU A 7 -38.61 -10.39 -42.74
N GLY A 8 -38.38 -10.40 -41.41
CA GLY A 8 -39.45 -10.56 -40.42
C GLY A 8 -38.96 -10.44 -38.98
N ARG A 9 -39.21 -9.29 -38.34
CA ARG A 9 -39.09 -9.03 -36.89
C ARG A 9 -40.09 -9.88 -36.11
N ILE A 10 -39.74 -10.37 -34.91
CA ILE A 10 -40.69 -10.69 -33.84
C ILE A 10 -40.12 -10.28 -32.47
N THR A 11 -40.95 -9.60 -31.69
CA THR A 11 -40.72 -9.07 -30.34
C THR A 11 -41.29 -10.02 -29.27
N LEU A 12 -40.55 -10.16 -28.16
CA LEU A 12 -40.92 -10.47 -26.75
C LEU A 12 -42.21 -11.24 -26.40
N THR A 13 -42.09 -12.30 -25.59
CA THR A 13 -42.92 -12.50 -24.36
C THR A 13 -42.34 -13.57 -23.42
N ALA A 14 -42.64 -13.42 -22.13
CA ALA A 14 -42.05 -14.12 -20.99
C ALA A 14 -42.87 -15.30 -20.45
N ALA A 15 -42.19 -16.10 -19.61
CA ALA A 15 -42.67 -16.81 -18.40
C ALA A 15 -43.08 -18.30 -18.42
N LEU A 16 -42.28 -19.07 -17.64
CA LEU A 16 -42.56 -20.19 -16.71
C LEU A 16 -43.22 -21.51 -17.19
N ALA A 17 -42.54 -22.64 -16.93
CA ALA A 17 -42.81 -23.53 -15.78
C ALA A 17 -42.04 -24.88 -15.81
N GLY A 18 -41.34 -25.18 -14.70
CA GLY A 18 -41.34 -26.45 -13.96
C GLY A 18 -40.85 -27.77 -14.59
N ALA A 19 -39.76 -28.32 -14.03
CA ALA A 19 -39.66 -29.75 -13.70
C ALA A 19 -38.59 -29.99 -12.62
N LEU A 20 -39.07 -30.32 -11.41
CA LEU A 20 -38.29 -30.93 -10.32
C LEU A 20 -38.03 -32.41 -10.66
N ALA A 21 -36.77 -32.85 -10.56
CA ALA A 21 -36.44 -34.26 -10.42
C ALA A 21 -35.41 -34.41 -9.28
N ALA A 22 -35.81 -35.18 -8.27
CA ALA A 22 -35.07 -35.47 -7.07
C ALA A 22 -33.81 -36.30 -7.36
N GLY A 23 -32.65 -35.78 -7.01
CA GLY A 23 -31.42 -36.55 -6.84
C GLY A 23 -30.99 -36.46 -5.39
N ALA A 24 -30.99 -37.59 -4.68
CA ALA A 24 -30.47 -37.70 -3.33
C ALA A 24 -28.95 -37.46 -3.35
N ALA A 25 -28.54 -36.21 -3.13
CA ALA A 25 -27.16 -35.88 -2.84
C ALA A 25 -26.87 -36.31 -1.40
N ALA A 26 -25.91 -37.21 -1.22
CA ALA A 26 -25.31 -37.48 0.07
C ALA A 26 -24.85 -36.13 0.66
N ALA A 27 -25.44 -35.73 1.78
CA ALA A 27 -25.05 -34.53 2.49
C ALA A 27 -23.60 -34.71 2.97
N LEU A 28 -22.66 -34.06 2.26
CA LEU A 28 -21.35 -33.76 2.82
C LEU A 28 -21.61 -33.02 4.14
N PRO A 29 -20.90 -33.36 5.23
CA PRO A 29 -21.08 -32.65 6.48
C PRO A 29 -20.84 -31.17 6.22
N ALA A 30 -21.86 -30.35 6.51
CA ALA A 30 -21.77 -28.91 6.44
C ALA A 30 -20.54 -28.50 7.25
N ARG A 31 -19.59 -27.81 6.59
CA ARG A 31 -18.52 -27.10 7.31
C ARG A 31 -19.19 -26.24 8.38
N PRO A 32 -18.73 -26.29 9.64
CA PRO A 32 -19.33 -25.50 10.69
C PRO A 32 -19.34 -24.02 10.27
N ALA A 33 -20.41 -23.32 10.67
CA ALA A 33 -20.56 -21.88 10.47
C ALA A 33 -19.24 -21.17 10.80
N HIS A 34 -18.75 -20.43 9.81
CA HIS A 34 -17.50 -19.68 9.74
C HIS A 34 -16.91 -19.36 11.13
N ALA A 35 -15.86 -20.09 11.51
CA ALA A 35 -14.90 -19.55 12.46
C ALA A 35 -14.43 -18.19 11.91
N ALA A 36 -14.30 -17.19 12.79
CA ALA A 36 -13.74 -15.91 12.39
C ALA A 36 -12.40 -16.17 11.68
N PRO A 37 -12.13 -15.53 10.53
CA PRO A 37 -10.88 -15.76 9.82
C PRO A 37 -9.70 -15.43 10.73
N GLU A 38 -8.63 -16.23 10.66
CA GLU A 38 -7.40 -16.03 11.44
C GLU A 38 -6.94 -14.57 11.36
N PRO A 39 -6.42 -13.97 12.45
CA PRO A 39 -5.88 -12.62 12.41
C PRO A 39 -4.78 -12.49 11.36
N LEU A 40 -4.63 -11.28 10.79
CA LEU A 40 -3.49 -10.98 9.93
C LEU A 40 -2.19 -11.05 10.74
N ARG A 41 -1.10 -11.47 10.08
CA ARG A 41 0.24 -11.26 10.63
C ARG A 41 0.50 -9.76 10.73
N THR A 42 1.45 -9.36 11.58
CA THR A 42 1.74 -7.96 11.83
C THR A 42 3.20 -7.62 11.55
N ILE A 43 3.42 -6.39 11.07
CA ILE A 43 4.75 -5.79 11.00
C ILE A 43 5.19 -5.51 12.44
N VAL A 44 6.45 -5.81 12.77
CA VAL A 44 6.98 -5.60 14.12
C VAL A 44 8.26 -4.79 14.12
N ASP A 45 8.46 -4.02 15.18
CA ASP A 45 9.73 -3.39 15.49
C ASP A 45 10.72 -4.36 16.17
N ASP A 46 11.94 -3.88 16.45
CA ASP A 46 13.00 -4.66 17.10
C ASP A 46 12.67 -5.05 18.55
N ARG A 47 11.63 -4.46 19.13
CA ARG A 47 11.10 -4.83 20.45
C ARG A 47 9.92 -5.79 20.35
N GLY A 48 9.59 -6.30 19.16
CA GLY A 48 8.47 -7.21 18.92
C GLY A 48 7.09 -6.56 19.05
N ARG A 49 7.01 -5.22 19.13
CA ARG A 49 5.74 -4.49 19.15
C ARG A 49 5.16 -4.47 17.74
N THR A 50 3.85 -4.63 17.61
CA THR A 50 3.15 -4.49 16.33
C THR A 50 3.14 -3.01 15.92
N LEU A 51 3.62 -2.71 14.71
CA LEU A 51 3.55 -1.38 14.13
C LEU A 51 2.23 -1.19 13.37
N ILE A 52 1.53 -0.09 13.61
CA ILE A 52 0.46 0.42 12.74
C ILE A 52 1.02 1.66 12.07
N LEU A 53 1.30 1.55 10.78
CA LEU A 53 2.04 2.54 10.01
C LEU A 53 1.05 3.50 9.33
N HIS A 54 0.88 4.70 9.84
CA HIS A 54 0.11 5.76 9.16
C HIS A 54 1.10 6.76 8.56
N GLY A 55 0.96 7.02 7.27
CA GLY A 55 1.92 7.82 6.53
C GLY A 55 1.36 8.43 5.26
N LEU A 56 2.23 9.12 4.54
CA LEU A 56 1.94 9.69 3.23
C LEU A 56 2.89 9.09 2.19
N ASN A 57 2.46 9.10 0.93
CA ASN A 57 3.36 8.95 -0.21
C ASN A 57 4.06 10.28 -0.45
N THR A 58 5.40 10.24 -0.48
CA THR A 58 6.25 11.42 -0.64
C THR A 58 7.29 11.14 -1.73
N ALA A 59 7.16 11.67 -2.94
CA ALA A 59 6.02 12.43 -3.46
C ALA A 59 5.94 12.27 -4.98
N SER A 60 4.78 12.55 -5.57
CA SER A 60 4.59 12.59 -7.02
C SER A 60 5.54 13.56 -7.70
N SER A 61 5.88 14.69 -7.07
CA SER A 61 6.92 15.62 -7.54
C SER A 61 8.30 14.97 -7.77
N ALA A 62 8.65 13.89 -7.06
CA ALA A 62 9.89 13.15 -7.27
C ALA A 62 9.95 12.51 -8.67
N LYS A 63 8.81 12.28 -9.33
CA LYS A 63 8.72 11.78 -10.72
C LYS A 63 9.43 12.70 -11.73
N GLY A 64 9.70 13.94 -11.35
CA GLY A 64 10.49 14.91 -12.13
C GLY A 64 11.95 14.51 -12.38
N PRO A 65 12.74 15.40 -13.01
CA PRO A 65 14.12 15.11 -13.39
C PRO A 65 15.08 14.89 -12.22
N SER A 66 14.90 15.59 -11.10
CA SER A 66 15.78 15.48 -9.92
C SER A 66 15.67 14.12 -9.23
N GLY A 67 14.51 13.44 -9.32
CA GLY A 67 14.24 12.25 -8.53
C GLY A 67 13.98 12.51 -7.04
N LEU A 68 13.91 13.79 -6.63
CA LEU A 68 13.72 14.21 -5.24
C LEU A 68 12.36 14.91 -5.07
N PRO A 69 11.66 14.69 -3.95
CA PRO A 69 10.37 15.31 -3.67
C PRO A 69 10.48 16.81 -3.39
N TRP A 70 9.35 17.51 -3.48
CA TRP A 70 9.21 18.95 -3.22
C TRP A 70 9.48 19.35 -1.76
N ILE A 71 9.30 18.40 -0.84
CA ILE A 71 9.24 18.61 0.61
C ILE A 71 10.60 19.05 1.20
N ASP A 72 10.55 19.85 2.27
CA ASP A 72 11.71 20.16 3.11
C ASP A 72 11.64 19.52 4.52
N ARG A 73 12.60 19.84 5.38
CA ARG A 73 12.68 19.25 6.73
C ARG A 73 11.52 19.74 7.62
N GLU A 74 11.14 21.01 7.51
CA GLU A 74 10.09 21.63 8.29
C GLU A 74 8.72 21.03 7.96
N ASP A 75 8.48 20.71 6.69
CA ASP A 75 7.29 19.99 6.26
C ASP A 75 7.21 18.58 6.89
N VAL A 76 8.32 17.82 6.94
CA VAL A 76 8.36 16.50 7.61
C VAL A 76 8.04 16.63 9.11
N VAL A 77 8.54 17.68 9.77
CA VAL A 77 8.18 17.99 11.16
C VAL A 77 6.69 18.26 11.27
N ARG A 78 6.10 19.05 10.36
CA ARG A 78 4.68 19.38 10.35
C ARG A 78 3.82 18.12 10.19
N GLU A 79 4.13 17.26 9.22
CA GLU A 79 3.43 15.98 9.02
C GLU A 79 3.44 15.12 10.29
N ALA A 80 4.60 14.98 10.94
CA ALA A 80 4.73 14.16 12.15
C ALA A 80 3.95 14.74 13.35
N ARG A 81 3.87 16.06 13.48
CA ARG A 81 3.24 16.74 14.63
C ARG A 81 1.74 16.94 14.46
N GLU A 82 1.32 17.38 13.29
CA GLU A 82 -0.06 17.79 13.02
C GLU A 82 -0.91 16.63 12.51
N LEU A 83 -0.35 15.75 11.68
CA LEU A 83 -1.05 14.56 11.16
C LEU A 83 -0.75 13.31 12.00
N GLY A 84 0.30 13.34 12.82
CA GLY A 84 0.69 12.22 13.67
C GLY A 84 1.29 11.05 12.91
N THR A 85 1.76 11.26 11.67
CA THR A 85 2.36 10.21 10.85
C THR A 85 3.57 9.59 11.55
N ASN A 86 3.71 8.28 11.42
CA ASN A 86 4.86 7.52 11.93
C ASN A 86 5.59 6.77 10.81
N SER A 87 5.19 6.98 9.56
CA SER A 87 5.81 6.34 8.40
C SER A 87 5.69 7.21 7.15
N VAL A 88 6.50 6.89 6.13
CA VAL A 88 6.46 7.48 4.80
C VAL A 88 6.71 6.39 3.75
N ARG A 89 5.95 6.40 2.65
CA ARG A 89 6.30 5.70 1.42
C ARG A 89 7.09 6.67 0.55
N TYR A 90 8.41 6.57 0.57
CA TYR A 90 9.32 7.52 -0.06
C TYR A 90 9.68 7.06 -1.46
N LEU A 91 9.30 7.85 -2.46
CA LEU A 91 9.45 7.50 -3.87
C LEU A 91 10.90 7.67 -4.33
N ILE A 92 11.50 6.58 -4.81
CA ILE A 92 12.74 6.56 -5.58
C ILE A 92 12.47 5.99 -6.97
N GLN A 93 13.34 6.27 -7.95
CA GLN A 93 13.13 5.78 -9.32
C GLN A 93 14.40 5.18 -9.89
N TRP A 94 14.23 4.08 -10.64
CA TRP A 94 15.32 3.37 -11.29
C TRP A 94 16.16 4.31 -12.18
N LYS A 95 15.54 5.23 -12.91
CA LYS A 95 16.23 6.21 -13.78
C LYS A 95 17.25 7.08 -13.04
N ASN A 96 16.99 7.40 -11.78
CA ASN A 96 17.83 8.25 -10.95
C ASN A 96 18.94 7.45 -10.26
N ILE A 97 18.68 6.17 -9.99
CA ILE A 97 19.63 5.27 -9.31
C ILE A 97 20.64 4.67 -10.30
N GLU A 98 20.19 4.29 -11.50
CA GLU A 98 21.03 3.67 -12.54
C GLU A 98 20.85 4.43 -13.87
N PRO A 99 21.37 5.67 -13.98
CA PRO A 99 21.20 6.51 -15.17
C PRO A 99 21.90 5.94 -16.42
N GLU A 100 22.92 5.11 -16.24
CA GLU A 100 23.59 4.35 -17.30
C GLU A 100 23.66 2.86 -16.90
N PRO A 101 23.64 1.91 -17.85
CA PRO A 101 23.60 0.49 -17.53
C PRO A 101 24.78 0.06 -16.65
N GLY A 102 24.49 -0.42 -15.44
CA GLY A 102 25.47 -0.87 -14.45
C GLY A 102 26.26 0.25 -13.76
N ARG A 103 25.89 1.52 -13.91
CA ARG A 103 26.53 2.64 -13.23
C ARG A 103 25.51 3.29 -12.30
N TYR A 104 25.73 3.12 -11.00
CA TYR A 104 24.86 3.67 -9.97
C TYR A 104 25.25 5.10 -9.61
N ASP A 105 24.25 5.94 -9.38
CA ASP A 105 24.42 7.32 -8.90
C ASP A 105 24.34 7.36 -7.37
N ASP A 106 25.49 7.17 -6.71
CA ASP A 106 25.56 7.22 -5.25
C ASP A 106 25.32 8.63 -4.69
N ALA A 107 25.53 9.68 -5.48
CA ALA A 107 25.22 11.04 -5.05
C ALA A 107 23.71 11.24 -4.92
N TYR A 108 22.92 10.69 -5.84
CA TYR A 108 21.46 10.64 -5.69
C TYR A 108 21.04 9.89 -4.41
N LEU A 109 21.67 8.74 -4.12
CA LEU A 109 21.36 7.99 -2.91
C LEU A 109 21.79 8.72 -1.62
N ASP A 110 22.83 9.55 -1.67
CA ASP A 110 23.20 10.43 -0.56
C ASP A 110 22.16 11.53 -0.34
N ASP A 111 21.60 12.11 -1.40
CA ASP A 111 20.50 13.08 -1.29
C ASP A 111 19.23 12.43 -0.72
N VAL A 112 18.92 11.18 -1.11
CA VAL A 112 17.84 10.39 -0.50
C VAL A 112 18.10 10.15 0.98
N ALA A 113 19.33 9.79 1.36
CA ALA A 113 19.71 9.56 2.75
C ALA A 113 19.57 10.83 3.62
N GLU A 114 19.77 12.01 3.04
CA GLU A 114 19.49 13.29 3.72
C GLU A 114 17.99 13.40 4.07
N ARG A 115 17.08 13.07 3.14
CA ARG A 115 15.63 13.10 3.39
C ARG A 115 15.22 12.05 4.41
N VAL A 116 15.77 10.84 4.31
CA VAL A 116 15.60 9.76 5.30
C VAL A 116 15.98 10.24 6.71
N ALA A 117 17.02 11.05 6.85
CA ALA A 117 17.43 11.60 8.14
C ALA A 117 16.37 12.53 8.75
N TRP A 118 15.63 13.30 7.95
CA TRP A 118 14.54 14.16 8.45
C TRP A 118 13.42 13.32 9.08
N TYR A 119 13.03 12.22 8.43
CA TYR A 119 12.07 11.27 8.98
C TYR A 119 12.60 10.57 10.24
N ARG A 120 13.89 10.20 10.25
CA ARG A 120 14.55 9.60 11.42
C ARG A 120 14.46 10.49 12.65
N GLU A 121 14.68 11.79 12.48
CA GLU A 121 14.61 12.78 13.56
C GLU A 121 13.22 12.88 14.20
N GLN A 122 12.16 12.58 13.43
CA GLN A 122 10.78 12.52 13.93
C GLN A 122 10.39 11.13 14.45
N GLY A 123 11.29 10.14 14.38
CA GLY A 123 11.02 8.76 14.75
C GLY A 123 10.02 8.08 13.82
N MET A 124 10.07 8.43 12.53
CA MET A 124 9.26 7.82 11.48
C MET A 124 9.99 6.68 10.78
N HIS A 125 9.20 5.77 10.21
CA HIS A 125 9.65 4.63 9.41
C HIS A 125 9.60 4.95 7.92
N VAL A 126 10.70 4.79 7.21
CA VAL A 126 10.79 4.99 5.76
C VAL A 126 10.63 3.65 5.05
N ILE A 127 9.69 3.59 4.11
CA ILE A 127 9.55 2.52 3.13
C ILE A 127 10.02 3.12 1.79
N LEU A 128 11.12 2.61 1.25
CA LEU A 128 11.65 3.06 -0.04
C LEU A 128 10.89 2.37 -1.16
N ASP A 129 10.18 3.13 -1.99
CA ASP A 129 9.35 2.63 -3.08
C ASP A 129 10.04 2.84 -4.44
N MET A 130 10.27 1.75 -5.18
CA MET A 130 10.73 1.83 -6.57
C MET A 130 9.58 2.19 -7.49
N HIS A 131 9.35 3.49 -7.57
CA HIS A 131 8.18 4.05 -8.21
C HIS A 131 8.31 4.07 -9.73
N GLN A 132 7.18 3.83 -10.39
CA GLN A 132 7.03 3.98 -11.83
C GLN A 132 5.54 4.17 -12.16
N ASP A 133 5.26 4.96 -13.20
CA ASP A 133 4.00 4.88 -13.93
C ASP A 133 4.28 4.92 -15.41
N ILE A 134 3.50 4.17 -16.18
CA ILE A 134 3.63 4.12 -17.65
C ILE A 134 5.08 3.77 -18.02
N TYR A 135 5.70 2.86 -17.24
CA TYR A 135 7.04 2.32 -17.39
C TYR A 135 8.19 3.30 -17.13
N GLY A 136 8.27 4.39 -17.87
CA GLY A 136 9.40 5.31 -17.87
C GLY A 136 9.21 6.48 -18.84
N PRO A 137 9.98 7.58 -18.71
CA PRO A 137 9.80 8.76 -19.55
C PRO A 137 9.98 8.49 -21.05
N ALA A 138 10.83 7.53 -21.40
CA ALA A 138 11.09 7.15 -22.80
C ALA A 138 10.02 6.22 -23.40
N ALA A 139 9.11 5.66 -22.60
CA ALA A 139 8.05 4.77 -23.10
C ALA A 139 6.90 5.58 -23.70
N CYS A 140 6.61 6.73 -23.09
CA CYS A 140 5.66 7.70 -23.60
C CYS A 140 6.05 9.11 -23.15
N GLU A 141 6.56 9.92 -24.09
CA GLU A 141 6.97 11.29 -23.82
C GLU A 141 5.79 12.10 -23.24
N GLY A 142 6.05 12.79 -22.13
CA GLY A 142 5.05 13.61 -21.43
C GLY A 142 4.11 12.87 -20.48
N SER A 143 4.27 11.56 -20.26
CA SER A 143 3.41 10.79 -19.34
C SER A 143 4.12 9.81 -18.41
N GLY A 144 5.26 9.22 -18.79
CA GLY A 144 5.89 8.14 -18.01
C GLY A 144 6.99 8.57 -17.03
N ASN A 145 7.21 7.77 -16.00
CA ASN A 145 8.26 7.91 -14.99
C ASN A 145 8.74 6.52 -14.49
N GLY A 146 9.87 6.44 -13.79
CA GLY A 146 10.43 5.17 -13.30
C GLY A 146 11.68 4.69 -14.04
N ALA A 147 11.52 3.93 -15.13
CA ALA A 147 12.65 3.28 -15.82
C ALA A 147 13.53 4.28 -16.61
N PRO A 148 14.88 4.06 -16.66
CA PRO A 148 15.77 4.87 -17.47
C PRO A 148 15.57 4.62 -18.97
N ALA A 149 15.96 5.61 -19.78
CA ALA A 149 15.85 5.52 -21.24
C ALA A 149 16.60 4.32 -21.83
N TRP A 150 17.77 3.97 -21.29
CA TRP A 150 18.56 2.83 -21.78
C TRP A 150 17.87 1.48 -21.53
N ALA A 151 16.97 1.40 -20.55
CA ALA A 151 16.20 0.21 -20.24
C ALA A 151 14.85 0.17 -20.98
N THR A 152 14.51 1.21 -21.75
CA THR A 152 13.20 1.37 -22.37
C THR A 152 13.22 0.98 -23.84
N HIS A 153 12.64 -0.17 -24.16
CA HIS A 153 12.57 -0.70 -25.53
C HIS A 153 11.12 -0.65 -26.04
N THR A 154 10.85 0.17 -27.05
CA THR A 154 9.48 0.35 -27.61
C THR A 154 9.34 -0.17 -29.04
N ASP A 155 10.45 -0.59 -29.66
CA ASP A 155 10.57 -0.99 -31.06
C ASP A 155 10.02 0.04 -32.07
N GLY A 156 10.07 1.32 -31.71
CA GLY A 156 9.55 2.41 -32.52
C GLY A 156 8.02 2.44 -32.64
N LEU A 157 7.31 1.68 -31.78
CA LEU A 157 5.86 1.74 -31.72
C LEU A 157 5.38 3.11 -31.21
N PRO A 158 4.19 3.57 -31.63
CA PRO A 158 3.70 4.88 -31.25
C PRO A 158 3.21 4.89 -29.79
N CYS A 159 3.33 6.05 -29.18
CA CYS A 159 2.59 6.41 -27.98
C CYS A 159 2.02 7.82 -28.11
N THR A 160 0.78 7.98 -27.66
CA THR A 160 0.19 9.28 -27.39
C THR A 160 -0.35 9.28 -25.96
N PRO A 161 0.04 10.24 -25.10
CA PRO A 161 -0.56 10.39 -23.78
C PRO A 161 -2.08 10.46 -23.86
N GLN A 162 -2.76 9.77 -22.94
CA GLN A 162 -4.23 9.68 -22.92
C GLN A 162 -4.82 10.44 -21.72
N THR A 163 -6.13 10.68 -21.77
CA THR A 163 -6.90 11.23 -20.64
C THR A 163 -8.14 10.34 -20.41
N PRO A 164 -8.33 9.76 -19.22
CA PRO A 164 -7.43 9.82 -18.05
C PRO A 164 -6.07 9.15 -18.32
N TRP A 165 -5.04 9.58 -17.59
CA TRP A 165 -3.63 9.22 -17.83
C TRP A 165 -3.37 7.71 -17.81
N VAL A 166 -4.14 6.97 -17.00
CA VAL A 166 -4.07 5.50 -16.88
C VAL A 166 -4.31 4.78 -18.21
N LEU A 167 -5.05 5.39 -19.14
CA LEU A 167 -5.25 4.82 -20.49
C LEU A 167 -3.96 4.84 -21.32
N THR A 168 -2.91 5.51 -20.85
CA THR A 168 -1.60 5.48 -21.49
C THR A 168 -0.91 4.12 -21.30
N TYR A 169 -1.27 3.34 -20.28
CA TYR A 169 -0.74 1.98 -20.06
C TYR A 169 -0.99 1.05 -21.27
N VAL A 170 -2.10 1.26 -21.99
CA VAL A 170 -2.49 0.43 -23.13
C VAL A 170 -1.98 0.95 -24.48
N GLN A 171 -1.13 1.98 -24.49
CA GLN A 171 -0.50 2.46 -25.73
C GLN A 171 0.54 1.43 -26.24
N PRO A 172 0.69 1.25 -27.57
CA PRO A 172 1.56 0.23 -28.14
C PRO A 172 3.01 0.27 -27.66
N ALA A 173 3.61 1.46 -27.57
CA ALA A 173 4.99 1.62 -27.08
C ALA A 173 5.14 1.18 -25.61
N VAL A 174 4.17 1.52 -24.77
CA VAL A 174 4.19 1.23 -23.33
C VAL A 174 4.04 -0.25 -23.10
N ILE A 175 3.06 -0.89 -23.74
CA ILE A 175 2.89 -2.35 -23.70
C ILE A 175 4.19 -3.05 -24.12
N ARG A 176 4.84 -2.58 -25.19
CA ARG A 176 6.10 -3.16 -25.67
C ARG A 176 7.25 -3.01 -24.68
N ALA A 177 7.36 -1.86 -24.02
CA ALA A 177 8.37 -1.65 -22.98
C ALA A 177 8.21 -2.64 -21.81
N TYR A 178 6.98 -2.89 -21.35
CA TYR A 178 6.72 -3.92 -20.37
C TYR A 178 6.99 -5.33 -20.89
N ASP A 179 6.58 -5.66 -22.12
CA ASP A 179 6.84 -6.98 -22.69
C ASP A 179 8.35 -7.29 -22.73
N HIS A 180 9.17 -6.31 -23.10
CA HIS A 180 10.61 -6.44 -23.10
C HIS A 180 11.19 -6.53 -21.68
N PHE A 181 10.74 -5.70 -20.74
CA PHE A 181 11.16 -5.79 -19.34
C PHE A 181 10.84 -7.15 -18.71
N TRP A 182 9.61 -7.63 -18.87
CA TRP A 182 9.22 -8.95 -18.37
C TRP A 182 9.89 -10.10 -19.13
N ASN A 183 10.53 -9.79 -20.26
CA ASN A 183 11.15 -10.70 -21.20
C ASN A 183 10.13 -11.68 -21.80
N ASN A 184 8.92 -11.20 -22.08
CA ASN A 184 7.85 -11.96 -22.74
C ASN A 184 8.25 -12.37 -24.17
N SER A 185 9.07 -11.55 -24.85
CA SER A 185 9.65 -11.82 -26.17
C SER A 185 10.90 -12.71 -26.13
N GLY A 186 11.58 -12.82 -24.98
CA GLY A 186 12.86 -13.51 -24.83
C GLY A 186 14.08 -12.68 -25.23
N GLU A 187 13.91 -11.42 -25.64
CA GLU A 187 14.95 -10.57 -26.22
C GLU A 187 15.81 -9.82 -25.18
N HIS A 188 15.23 -9.48 -24.03
CA HIS A 188 15.82 -8.57 -23.04
C HIS A 188 15.89 -9.16 -21.61
N PRO A 189 16.48 -10.36 -21.41
CA PRO A 189 16.60 -10.97 -20.09
C PRO A 189 17.44 -10.14 -19.09
N GLU A 190 18.31 -9.26 -19.59
CA GLU A 190 19.19 -8.40 -18.80
C GLU A 190 18.45 -7.33 -17.99
N LEU A 191 17.27 -6.89 -18.42
CA LEU A 191 16.55 -5.79 -17.77
C LEU A 191 16.17 -6.14 -16.32
N LYS A 192 15.59 -7.33 -16.09
CA LYS A 192 15.29 -7.83 -14.74
C LYS A 192 16.54 -8.07 -13.92
N GLN A 193 17.64 -8.49 -14.56
CA GLN A 193 18.92 -8.71 -13.86
C GLN A 193 19.50 -7.39 -13.37
N ARG A 194 19.46 -6.33 -14.19
CA ARG A 194 19.88 -4.98 -13.83
C ARG A 194 19.02 -4.40 -12.72
N PHE A 195 17.71 -4.50 -12.85
CA PHE A 195 16.77 -4.05 -11.82
C PHE A 195 17.01 -4.77 -10.48
N THR A 196 17.26 -6.08 -10.51
CA THR A 196 17.60 -6.87 -9.31
C THR A 196 18.93 -6.42 -8.69
N ALA A 197 19.96 -6.19 -9.52
CA ALA A 197 21.26 -5.70 -9.05
C ALA A 197 21.18 -4.29 -8.47
N MET A 198 20.37 -3.41 -9.07
CA MET A 198 20.08 -2.08 -8.57
C MET A 198 19.40 -2.14 -7.20
N TRP A 199 18.41 -3.02 -7.01
CA TRP A 199 17.79 -3.21 -5.70
C TRP A 199 18.76 -3.69 -4.63
N ARG A 200 19.67 -4.62 -4.98
CA ARG A 200 20.75 -5.04 -4.07
C ARG A 200 21.63 -3.84 -3.70
N HIS A 201 21.96 -2.96 -4.65
CA HIS A 201 22.76 -1.75 -4.39
C HIS A 201 22.04 -0.76 -3.45
N VAL A 202 20.74 -0.51 -3.67
CA VAL A 202 19.91 0.32 -2.77
C VAL A 202 19.89 -0.30 -1.36
N ALA A 203 19.63 -1.60 -1.25
CA ALA A 203 19.61 -2.27 0.05
C ALA A 203 20.96 -2.20 0.76
N GLU A 204 22.08 -2.37 0.03
CA GLU A 204 23.43 -2.25 0.60
C GLU A 204 23.68 -0.84 1.18
N ARG A 205 23.16 0.21 0.53
CA ARG A 205 23.28 1.60 0.99
C ARG A 205 22.47 1.91 2.25
N PHE A 206 21.33 1.25 2.45
CA PHE A 206 20.37 1.58 3.50
C PHE A 206 20.21 0.53 4.60
N ALA A 207 20.83 -0.66 4.46
CA ALA A 207 20.70 -1.78 5.40
C ALA A 207 20.94 -1.44 6.88
N ASN A 208 21.79 -0.42 7.14
CA ASN A 208 22.16 -0.01 8.49
C ASN A 208 21.48 1.30 8.94
N ASP A 209 20.57 1.89 8.15
CA ASP A 209 19.82 3.07 8.58
C ASP A 209 18.58 2.65 9.37
N PRO A 210 18.50 2.93 10.68
CA PRO A 210 17.39 2.46 11.52
C PRO A 210 16.04 3.10 11.17
N ALA A 211 16.02 4.18 10.38
CA ALA A 211 14.77 4.76 9.90
C ALA A 211 14.19 3.98 8.71
N VAL A 212 15.03 3.30 7.91
CA VAL A 212 14.55 2.50 6.78
C VAL A 212 13.96 1.21 7.30
N LEU A 213 12.63 1.13 7.28
CA LEU A 213 11.89 -0.05 7.67
C LEU A 213 11.98 -1.14 6.60
N GLY A 214 12.02 -0.74 5.33
CA GLY A 214 12.03 -1.70 4.24
C GLY A 214 11.93 -1.12 2.83
N TYR A 215 11.73 -2.04 1.89
CA TYR A 215 11.82 -1.81 0.45
C TYR A 215 10.53 -2.28 -0.24
N ASP A 216 9.83 -1.38 -0.92
CA ASP A 216 8.66 -1.66 -1.75
C ASP A 216 9.08 -1.83 -3.20
N LEU A 217 9.04 -3.10 -3.66
CA LEU A 217 9.92 -3.57 -4.72
C LEU A 217 9.59 -3.03 -6.12
N TYR A 218 8.32 -2.74 -6.38
CA TYR A 218 7.87 -2.32 -7.70
C TYR A 218 6.45 -1.73 -7.60
N ASN A 219 6.32 -0.42 -7.78
CA ASN A 219 5.03 0.25 -7.80
C ASN A 219 4.14 -0.25 -8.95
N GLU A 220 2.91 -0.62 -8.63
CA GLU A 220 1.83 -0.96 -9.55
C GLU A 220 2.26 -1.83 -10.76
N PRO A 221 2.70 -3.08 -10.53
CA PRO A 221 3.13 -3.97 -11.60
C PRO A 221 2.09 -4.12 -12.71
N PHE A 222 2.50 -3.88 -13.95
CA PHE A 222 1.70 -4.07 -15.16
C PHE A 222 2.39 -5.03 -16.12
N GLY A 223 1.72 -6.11 -16.51
CA GLY A 223 2.36 -7.22 -17.22
C GLY A 223 2.51 -7.08 -18.74
N GLY A 224 2.18 -5.91 -19.31
CA GLY A 224 2.18 -5.71 -20.76
C GLY A 224 1.09 -6.55 -21.43
N THR A 225 1.47 -7.45 -22.34
CA THR A 225 0.52 -8.38 -22.99
C THR A 225 0.11 -9.56 -22.12
N SER A 226 0.87 -9.89 -21.06
CA SER A 226 0.50 -10.90 -20.08
C SER A 226 -0.20 -10.22 -18.90
N GLN A 227 -1.39 -10.69 -18.51
CA GLN A 227 -2.18 -10.05 -17.45
C GLN A 227 -2.78 -11.08 -16.50
N PHE A 228 -3.13 -10.63 -15.30
CA PHE A 228 -3.78 -11.42 -14.26
C PHE A 228 -2.94 -12.65 -13.88
N GLY A 229 -3.57 -13.82 -13.71
CA GLY A 229 -2.89 -15.05 -13.32
C GLY A 229 -1.81 -15.54 -14.31
N PHE A 230 -1.83 -15.08 -15.56
CA PHE A 230 -0.76 -15.38 -16.53
C PHE A 230 0.49 -14.51 -16.33
N PHE A 231 0.37 -13.43 -15.57
CA PHE A 231 1.47 -12.54 -15.22
C PHE A 231 1.91 -12.73 -13.77
N GLU A 232 1.00 -12.59 -12.81
CA GLU A 232 1.36 -12.54 -11.40
C GLU A 232 2.06 -13.82 -10.91
N GLY A 233 1.49 -14.99 -11.25
CA GLY A 233 2.02 -16.27 -10.84
C GLY A 233 3.35 -16.62 -11.51
N PRO A 234 3.42 -16.74 -12.85
CA PRO A 234 4.60 -17.25 -13.53
C PRO A 234 5.68 -16.19 -13.82
N VAL A 235 5.38 -14.89 -13.75
CA VAL A 235 6.33 -13.81 -14.10
C VAL A 235 6.66 -12.93 -12.90
N LEU A 236 5.66 -12.33 -12.26
CA LEU A 236 5.87 -11.38 -11.16
C LEU A 236 6.40 -12.07 -9.89
N THR A 237 5.85 -13.23 -9.53
CA THR A 237 6.28 -13.97 -8.32
C THR A 237 7.77 -14.38 -8.39
N PRO A 238 8.28 -15.00 -9.48
CA PRO A 238 9.71 -15.29 -9.59
C PRO A 238 10.59 -14.04 -9.67
N PHE A 239 10.09 -12.94 -10.23
CA PHE A 239 10.80 -11.67 -10.25
C PHE A 239 11.02 -11.12 -8.84
N TYR A 240 9.97 -11.07 -8.01
CA TYR A 240 10.12 -10.69 -6.61
C TYR A 240 11.02 -11.65 -5.84
N GLN A 241 10.94 -12.96 -6.08
CA GLN A 241 11.85 -13.92 -5.44
C GLN A 241 13.32 -13.60 -5.73
N GLY A 242 13.65 -13.28 -6.98
CA GLY A 242 15.02 -12.89 -7.36
C GLY A 242 15.51 -11.63 -6.65
N ILE A 243 14.66 -10.62 -6.51
CA ILE A 243 14.98 -9.40 -5.76
C ILE A 243 15.14 -9.68 -4.27
N VAL A 244 14.23 -10.45 -3.68
CA VAL A 244 14.31 -10.85 -2.26
C VAL A 244 15.61 -11.58 -1.97
N ASP A 245 15.98 -12.54 -2.82
CA ASP A 245 17.24 -13.29 -2.66
C ASP A 245 18.45 -12.35 -2.72
N ALA A 246 18.47 -11.40 -3.66
CA ALA A 246 19.55 -10.44 -3.83
C ALA A 246 19.65 -9.41 -2.69
N VAL A 247 18.52 -8.83 -2.25
CA VAL A 247 18.46 -7.92 -1.10
C VAL A 247 18.96 -8.64 0.15
N ARG A 248 18.58 -9.90 0.35
CA ARG A 248 19.01 -10.70 1.51
C ARG A 248 20.49 -11.06 1.50
N GLU A 249 21.23 -10.83 0.43
CA GLU A 249 22.70 -10.93 0.46
C GLU A 249 23.33 -9.82 1.30
N VAL A 250 22.69 -8.65 1.38
CA VAL A 250 23.25 -7.42 1.98
C VAL A 250 22.44 -6.91 3.18
N ASP A 251 21.14 -7.20 3.24
CA ASP A 251 20.24 -6.78 4.32
C ASP A 251 19.35 -7.94 4.79
N ARG A 252 19.54 -8.38 6.04
CA ARG A 252 18.79 -9.49 6.66
C ARG A 252 17.58 -9.05 7.48
N ASP A 253 17.43 -7.75 7.71
CA ASP A 253 16.49 -7.21 8.69
C ASP A 253 15.45 -6.29 8.07
N GLY A 254 15.75 -5.56 6.98
CA GLY A 254 14.77 -4.77 6.26
C GLY A 254 13.54 -5.59 5.83
N TRP A 255 12.35 -5.04 6.07
CA TRP A 255 11.11 -5.59 5.52
C TRP A 255 11.10 -5.45 3.99
N ILE A 256 10.50 -6.40 3.29
CA ILE A 256 10.34 -6.33 1.84
C ILE A 256 8.85 -6.34 1.52
N PHE A 257 8.38 -5.28 0.87
CA PHE A 257 7.00 -5.08 0.48
C PHE A 257 6.82 -5.51 -0.98
N VAL A 258 5.76 -6.27 -1.24
CA VAL A 258 5.44 -6.78 -2.58
C VAL A 258 3.99 -6.47 -2.92
N GLU A 259 3.82 -5.89 -4.10
CA GLU A 259 2.51 -5.50 -4.61
C GLU A 259 1.93 -6.60 -5.52
N PRO A 260 0.60 -6.81 -5.53
CA PRO A 260 -0.04 -7.52 -6.63
C PRO A 260 0.07 -6.69 -7.91
N GLN A 261 -0.35 -7.22 -9.06
CA GLN A 261 -0.59 -6.31 -10.20
C GLN A 261 -1.66 -5.26 -9.83
N ALA A 262 -1.56 -4.04 -10.36
CA ALA A 262 -2.52 -2.98 -10.02
C ALA A 262 -3.91 -3.23 -10.63
N LEU A 263 -3.94 -3.53 -11.94
CA LEU A 263 -5.19 -3.71 -12.69
C LEU A 263 -6.02 -4.88 -12.15
N GLY A 264 -7.16 -4.57 -11.53
CA GLY A 264 -8.06 -5.54 -10.91
C GLY A 264 -7.95 -5.55 -9.38
N PRO A 265 -6.81 -5.93 -8.78
CA PRO A 265 -6.64 -5.92 -7.33
C PRO A 265 -6.90 -4.56 -6.67
N ASN A 266 -6.53 -3.44 -7.29
CA ASN A 266 -6.83 -2.09 -6.77
C ASN A 266 -8.34 -1.86 -6.60
N GLU A 267 -9.16 -2.44 -7.46
CA GLU A 267 -10.62 -2.42 -7.42
C GLU A 267 -11.22 -3.59 -6.62
N GLY A 268 -10.39 -4.44 -6.01
CA GLY A 268 -10.79 -5.55 -5.16
C GLY A 268 -10.91 -6.90 -5.86
N ALA A 269 -10.42 -7.08 -7.09
CA ALA A 269 -10.30 -8.41 -7.70
C ALA A 269 -9.30 -9.31 -6.93
N GLU A 270 -9.34 -10.61 -7.15
CA GLU A 270 -8.37 -11.54 -6.55
C GLU A 270 -7.00 -11.41 -7.21
N THR A 271 -5.93 -11.55 -6.43
CA THR A 271 -4.56 -11.66 -6.93
C THR A 271 -4.11 -13.13 -7.01
N SER A 272 -3.39 -13.44 -8.08
CA SER A 272 -2.74 -14.73 -8.33
C SER A 272 -1.27 -14.75 -7.90
N LEU A 273 -0.79 -13.72 -7.19
CA LEU A 273 0.59 -13.68 -6.67
C LEU A 273 0.88 -14.94 -5.85
N GLY A 274 1.99 -15.60 -6.15
CA GLY A 274 2.41 -16.84 -5.53
C GLY A 274 3.22 -16.62 -4.25
N THR A 275 3.55 -17.71 -3.55
CA THR A 275 4.38 -17.64 -2.35
C THR A 275 5.81 -17.24 -2.70
N ILE A 276 6.28 -16.19 -2.03
CA ILE A 276 7.67 -15.74 -2.04
C ILE A 276 8.31 -16.20 -0.73
N ARG A 277 9.53 -16.70 -0.81
CA ARG A 277 10.29 -17.20 0.34
C ARG A 277 11.32 -16.16 0.76
N ASP A 278 11.37 -15.88 2.05
CA ASP A 278 12.43 -15.09 2.64
C ASP A 278 13.57 -16.04 3.08
N PRO A 279 14.77 -15.97 2.50
CA PRO A 279 15.90 -16.81 2.88
C PRO A 279 16.56 -16.38 4.21
N ARG A 280 16.03 -15.36 4.92
CA ARG A 280 16.54 -14.98 6.24
C ARG A 280 16.34 -16.08 7.30
N PRO A 281 17.21 -16.18 8.31
CA PRO A 281 16.94 -17.00 9.48
C PRO A 281 15.74 -16.49 10.28
N GLY A 282 14.91 -17.40 10.78
CA GLY A 282 13.76 -17.07 11.63
C GLY A 282 12.49 -16.75 10.83
N GLU A 283 11.62 -15.92 11.40
CA GLU A 283 10.36 -15.53 10.74
C GLU A 283 10.62 -14.67 9.50
N PRO A 284 9.84 -14.84 8.41
CA PRO A 284 9.99 -14.01 7.21
C PRO A 284 9.65 -12.55 7.50
N ARG A 285 10.37 -11.62 6.85
CA ARG A 285 10.08 -10.17 6.87
C ARG A 285 9.61 -9.71 5.49
N LEU A 286 8.49 -10.29 5.04
CA LEU A 286 7.80 -9.94 3.80
C LEU A 286 6.44 -9.31 4.12
N VAL A 287 6.03 -8.29 3.38
CA VAL A 287 4.75 -7.59 3.55
C VAL A 287 4.00 -7.61 2.22
N PHE A 288 2.71 -7.93 2.25
CA PHE A 288 1.83 -7.75 1.10
C PHE A 288 1.31 -6.32 1.08
N ALA A 289 1.61 -5.58 0.01
CA ALA A 289 1.37 -4.14 -0.09
C ALA A 289 0.40 -3.79 -1.24
N PRO A 290 -0.90 -4.13 -1.14
CA PRO A 290 -1.86 -3.74 -2.17
C PRO A 290 -2.19 -2.24 -2.10
N HIS A 291 -2.72 -1.70 -3.20
CA HIS A 291 -3.36 -0.38 -3.25
C HIS A 291 -4.88 -0.49 -3.22
N PHE A 292 -5.57 0.63 -3.00
CA PHE A 292 -7.03 0.69 -3.02
C PHE A 292 -7.55 1.94 -3.73
N TYR A 293 -8.00 1.75 -4.98
CA TYR A 293 -8.54 2.80 -5.85
C TYR A 293 -9.86 2.34 -6.50
N PRO A 294 -10.96 2.25 -5.73
CA PRO A 294 -12.24 1.85 -6.27
C PRO A 294 -12.80 2.96 -7.20
N GLY A 295 -13.50 2.55 -8.26
CA GLY A 295 -14.26 3.46 -9.11
C GLY A 295 -13.45 4.52 -9.86
N GLY A 296 -12.12 4.45 -9.85
CA GLY A 296 -11.24 5.49 -10.39
C GLY A 296 -11.37 6.83 -9.65
N VAL A 297 -11.56 6.80 -8.33
CA VAL A 297 -11.66 8.01 -7.50
C VAL A 297 -10.42 8.90 -7.59
N ASP A 298 -9.25 8.32 -7.82
CA ASP A 298 -7.95 8.99 -8.02
C ASP A 298 -7.83 9.71 -9.36
N ILE A 299 -8.62 9.32 -10.35
CA ILE A 299 -8.67 9.93 -11.68
C ILE A 299 -9.93 10.78 -11.91
N GLY A 300 -10.54 11.27 -10.81
CA GLY A 300 -11.67 12.20 -10.85
C GLY A 300 -13.05 11.54 -10.72
N GLY A 301 -13.12 10.31 -10.22
CA GLY A 301 -14.39 9.66 -9.85
C GLY A 301 -15.08 10.37 -8.67
N SER A 302 -16.40 10.22 -8.57
CA SER A 302 -17.23 10.74 -7.47
C SER A 302 -17.69 9.62 -6.51
N TYR A 303 -18.11 9.98 -5.30
CA TYR A 303 -18.68 9.06 -4.32
C TYR A 303 -20.12 9.46 -3.96
N ASP A 304 -20.99 9.42 -4.98
CA ASP A 304 -22.41 9.69 -4.90
C ASP A 304 -23.24 8.84 -5.87
N GLY A 305 -24.55 8.76 -5.61
CA GLY A 305 -25.52 8.14 -6.52
C GLY A 305 -25.21 6.69 -6.87
N PHE A 306 -25.14 6.39 -8.18
CA PHE A 306 -24.85 5.04 -8.67
C PHE A 306 -23.37 4.66 -8.52
N THR A 307 -22.45 5.64 -8.63
CA THR A 307 -21.01 5.40 -8.46
C THR A 307 -20.70 4.92 -7.04
N GLU A 308 -21.40 5.48 -6.05
CA GLU A 308 -21.31 5.02 -4.64
C GLU A 308 -21.63 3.52 -4.50
N LEU A 309 -22.64 3.00 -5.22
CA LEU A 309 -22.99 1.58 -5.16
C LEU A 309 -21.88 0.68 -5.73
N LEU A 310 -21.23 1.10 -6.82
CA LEU A 310 -20.10 0.39 -7.40
C LEU A 310 -18.89 0.40 -6.47
N VAL A 311 -18.54 1.57 -5.93
CA VAL A 311 -17.43 1.73 -4.98
C VAL A 311 -17.68 0.88 -3.73
N LYS A 312 -18.90 0.84 -3.20
CA LYS A 312 -19.26 -0.03 -2.06
C LYS A 312 -19.11 -1.52 -2.37
N ALA A 313 -19.44 -1.95 -3.59
CA ALA A 313 -19.21 -3.32 -4.01
C ALA A 313 -17.70 -3.64 -4.07
N GLN A 314 -16.88 -2.70 -4.55
CA GLN A 314 -15.42 -2.82 -4.59
C GLN A 314 -14.80 -2.81 -3.19
N PHE A 315 -15.28 -1.98 -2.27
CA PHE A 315 -14.92 -2.06 -0.84
C PHE A 315 -15.16 -3.46 -0.28
N PHE A 316 -16.33 -4.03 -0.52
CA PHE A 316 -16.67 -5.38 -0.06
C PHE A 316 -15.72 -6.43 -0.64
N LEU A 317 -15.48 -6.39 -1.96
CA LEU A 317 -14.60 -7.32 -2.63
C LEU A 317 -13.16 -7.18 -2.15
N TRP A 318 -12.64 -5.96 -2.02
CA TRP A 318 -11.29 -5.68 -1.57
C TRP A 318 -11.09 -6.14 -0.12
N LYS A 319 -12.00 -5.77 0.80
CA LYS A 319 -11.97 -6.19 2.22
C LYS A 319 -12.08 -7.71 2.39
N ARG A 320 -12.61 -8.42 1.38
CA ARG A 320 -12.62 -9.89 1.36
C ARG A 320 -11.33 -10.45 0.77
N ASN A 321 -10.91 -9.97 -0.40
CA ASN A 321 -9.92 -10.62 -1.24
C ASN A 321 -8.48 -10.27 -0.81
N MET A 322 -8.17 -9.01 -0.48
CA MET A 322 -6.81 -8.62 -0.10
C MET A 322 -6.37 -9.24 1.24
N PRO A 323 -7.18 -9.20 2.31
CA PRO A 323 -6.83 -9.91 3.55
C PRO A 323 -6.77 -11.44 3.36
N ALA A 324 -7.54 -12.02 2.44
CA ALA A 324 -7.44 -13.44 2.12
C ALA A 324 -6.12 -13.77 1.40
N ALA A 325 -5.68 -12.91 0.48
CA ALA A 325 -4.38 -13.02 -0.19
C ALA A 325 -3.23 -12.91 0.81
N ALA A 326 -3.23 -11.92 1.70
CA ALA A 326 -2.21 -11.78 2.74
C ALA A 326 -2.07 -13.03 3.62
N ARG A 327 -3.20 -13.62 4.04
CA ARG A 327 -3.21 -14.90 4.78
C ARG A 327 -2.67 -16.06 3.98
N ARG A 328 -3.06 -16.17 2.70
CA ARG A 328 -2.56 -17.20 1.77
C ARG A 328 -1.06 -17.10 1.56
N LEU A 329 -0.53 -15.88 1.48
CA LEU A 329 0.89 -15.59 1.33
C LEU A 329 1.67 -15.74 2.65
N GLY A 330 0.98 -15.70 3.79
CA GLY A 330 1.60 -15.74 5.11
C GLY A 330 2.33 -14.44 5.45
N MET A 331 1.83 -13.30 4.95
CA MET A 331 2.43 -11.98 5.14
C MET A 331 1.51 -11.06 5.96
N PRO A 332 2.05 -10.12 6.76
CA PRO A 332 1.31 -8.92 7.13
C PRO A 332 0.86 -8.16 5.89
N MET A 333 -0.15 -7.30 6.08
CA MET A 333 -0.67 -6.43 5.04
C MET A 333 -0.51 -4.97 5.44
N TRP A 334 -0.15 -4.14 4.47
CA TRP A 334 -0.05 -2.69 4.62
C TRP A 334 -0.58 -2.04 3.34
N LEU A 335 -1.38 -0.99 3.43
CA LEU A 335 -2.01 -0.37 2.27
C LEU A 335 -1.06 0.69 1.68
N GLY A 336 -0.36 0.34 0.60
CA GLY A 336 0.71 1.17 0.03
C GLY A 336 0.23 2.50 -0.54
N GLU A 337 -0.97 2.50 -1.12
CA GLU A 337 -1.63 3.70 -1.61
C GLU A 337 -3.15 3.62 -1.45
N VAL A 338 -3.73 4.77 -1.09
CA VAL A 338 -5.17 5.03 -1.01
C VAL A 338 -5.39 6.53 -1.01
N GLY A 339 -6.53 6.99 -1.54
CA GLY A 339 -6.87 8.42 -1.56
C GLY A 339 -6.93 8.98 -2.97
N GLY A 340 -6.33 10.14 -3.19
CA GLY A 340 -6.27 10.79 -4.52
C GLY A 340 -7.57 11.43 -5.02
N MET A 341 -8.68 11.29 -4.30
CA MET A 341 -9.93 11.95 -4.65
C MET A 341 -9.81 13.47 -4.42
N PRO A 342 -10.27 14.34 -5.34
CA PRO A 342 -10.26 15.78 -5.10
C PRO A 342 -11.14 16.16 -3.89
N ALA A 343 -10.67 17.07 -3.03
CA ALA A 343 -11.37 17.47 -1.81
C ALA A 343 -12.78 18.05 -2.09
N GLY A 344 -12.96 18.71 -3.24
CA GLY A 344 -14.24 19.24 -3.69
C GLY A 344 -15.19 18.20 -4.30
N ALA A 345 -14.72 16.97 -4.55
CA ALA A 345 -15.54 15.96 -5.18
C ALA A 345 -16.66 15.46 -4.24
N PRO A 346 -17.89 15.24 -4.74
CA PRO A 346 -19.00 14.77 -3.91
C PRO A 346 -18.66 13.47 -3.16
N GLY A 347 -18.72 13.52 -1.83
CA GLY A 347 -18.51 12.37 -0.95
C GLY A 347 -17.06 12.06 -0.61
N ALA A 348 -16.09 12.94 -0.89
CA ALA A 348 -14.68 12.76 -0.52
C ALA A 348 -14.47 12.53 0.98
N ASP A 349 -15.21 13.24 1.83
CA ASP A 349 -15.24 13.07 3.28
C ASP A 349 -15.71 11.67 3.71
N ARG A 350 -16.84 11.23 3.14
CA ARG A 350 -17.44 9.92 3.44
C ARG A 350 -16.57 8.78 2.95
N PHE A 351 -16.08 8.87 1.72
CA PHE A 351 -15.16 7.90 1.15
C PHE A 351 -13.92 7.75 2.04
N THR A 352 -13.33 8.88 2.44
CA THR A 352 -12.14 8.91 3.30
C THR A 352 -12.41 8.28 4.66
N GLY A 353 -13.51 8.66 5.31
CA GLY A 353 -13.93 8.05 6.57
C GLY A 353 -14.24 6.55 6.46
N GLU A 354 -14.70 6.07 5.29
CA GLU A 354 -14.99 4.65 5.07
C GLU A 354 -13.73 3.79 4.94
N TRP A 355 -12.74 4.20 4.16
CA TRP A 355 -11.50 3.43 4.05
C TRP A 355 -10.64 3.52 5.30
N LEU A 356 -10.66 4.64 6.05
CA LEU A 356 -9.99 4.75 7.35
C LEU A 356 -10.55 3.72 8.35
N ARG A 357 -11.87 3.60 8.43
CA ARG A 357 -12.53 2.58 9.26
C ARG A 357 -12.23 1.17 8.78
N MET A 358 -12.12 0.96 7.47
CA MET A 358 -11.72 -0.33 6.92
C MET A 358 -10.30 -0.71 7.37
N ALA A 359 -9.35 0.25 7.38
CA ALA A 359 -7.99 0.02 7.88
C ALA A 359 -7.98 -0.32 9.38
N ASP A 360 -8.74 0.43 10.19
CA ASP A 360 -8.92 0.17 11.63
C ASP A 360 -9.50 -1.24 11.88
N ASP A 361 -10.57 -1.61 11.18
CA ASP A 361 -11.23 -2.93 11.27
C ASP A 361 -10.28 -4.09 10.94
N LEU A 362 -9.34 -3.86 10.03
CA LEU A 362 -8.34 -4.84 9.60
C LEU A 362 -7.07 -4.80 10.45
N GLY A 363 -6.88 -3.76 11.27
CA GLY A 363 -5.68 -3.54 12.07
C GLY A 363 -4.43 -3.32 11.23
N ILE A 364 -4.55 -2.62 10.08
CA ILE A 364 -3.45 -2.36 9.16
C ILE A 364 -3.11 -0.88 9.07
N GLY A 365 -1.84 -0.61 8.75
CA GLY A 365 -1.40 0.72 8.36
C GLY A 365 -1.67 1.04 6.87
N TRP A 366 -1.41 2.28 6.49
CA TRP A 366 -1.61 2.83 5.17
C TRP A 366 -0.64 3.98 4.87
N ALA A 367 -0.37 4.23 3.59
CA ALA A 367 0.19 5.48 3.10
C ALA A 367 -0.81 6.18 2.15
N TYR A 368 -1.22 7.39 2.51
CA TYR A 368 -2.15 8.18 1.70
C TYR A 368 -1.46 8.73 0.46
N TRP A 369 -2.11 8.67 -0.70
CA TRP A 369 -1.66 9.31 -1.92
C TRP A 369 -2.34 10.68 -2.07
N SER A 370 -1.63 11.79 -1.87
CA SER A 370 -0.20 11.94 -1.51
C SER A 370 0.02 13.22 -0.69
N ASN A 371 1.28 13.56 -0.38
CA ASN A 371 1.59 14.83 0.26
C ASN A 371 1.79 16.01 -0.72
N ASP A 372 1.71 15.79 -2.03
CA ASP A 372 1.86 16.86 -3.01
C ASP A 372 0.78 17.95 -2.86
N PRO A 373 1.14 19.25 -2.93
CA PRO A 373 0.19 20.34 -2.84
C PRO A 373 -0.88 20.28 -3.94
N GLY A 374 -2.16 20.35 -3.55
CA GLY A 374 -3.27 20.40 -4.50
C GLY A 374 -4.58 19.82 -3.97
N GLU A 375 -5.60 19.74 -4.84
CA GLU A 375 -6.96 19.35 -4.44
C GLU A 375 -7.05 17.94 -3.84
N GLY A 376 -6.14 17.03 -4.18
CA GLY A 376 -6.05 15.66 -3.63
C GLY A 376 -4.96 15.49 -2.57
N GLY A 377 -4.26 16.56 -2.20
CA GLY A 377 -3.16 16.54 -1.22
C GLY A 377 -3.63 16.86 0.18
N VAL A 378 -2.76 16.64 1.17
CA VAL A 378 -3.01 17.09 2.56
C VAL A 378 -2.84 18.60 2.76
N VAL A 379 -2.15 19.26 1.83
CA VAL A 379 -2.02 20.71 1.75
C VAL A 379 -2.47 21.20 0.37
N ASP A 380 -3.03 22.40 0.30
CA ASP A 380 -3.37 23.04 -0.97
C ASP A 380 -2.17 23.79 -1.58
N GLY A 381 -2.41 24.49 -2.69
CA GLY A 381 -1.36 25.24 -3.40
C GLY A 381 -0.81 26.45 -2.64
N ASP A 382 -1.51 26.93 -1.61
CA ASP A 382 -1.08 28.01 -0.72
C ASP A 382 -0.39 27.47 0.55
N GLY A 383 -0.39 26.14 0.73
CA GLY A 383 0.20 25.44 1.87
C GLY A 383 -0.76 25.28 3.05
N ASP A 384 -2.04 25.61 2.88
CA ASP A 384 -3.05 25.47 3.92
C ASP A 384 -3.54 24.01 3.99
N PRO A 385 -3.88 23.49 5.20
CA PRO A 385 -4.40 22.14 5.36
C PRO A 385 -5.72 21.94 4.60
N THR A 386 -5.84 20.82 3.89
CA THR A 386 -7.08 20.43 3.21
C THR A 386 -7.98 19.59 4.13
N LEU A 387 -9.18 19.26 3.64
CA LEU A 387 -10.06 18.25 4.25
C LEU A 387 -9.30 16.95 4.62
N PHE A 388 -8.32 16.54 3.81
CA PHE A 388 -7.60 15.30 4.05
C PHE A 388 -6.65 15.42 5.23
N ALA A 389 -5.98 16.56 5.43
CA ALA A 389 -5.21 16.78 6.64
C ALA A 389 -6.08 16.61 7.90
N GLU A 390 -7.28 17.20 7.92
CA GLU A 390 -8.20 17.10 9.05
C GLU A 390 -8.66 15.66 9.33
N LEU A 391 -9.00 14.90 8.27
CA LEU A 391 -9.50 13.52 8.41
C LEU A 391 -8.42 12.51 8.76
N LEU A 392 -7.20 12.72 8.27
CA LEU A 392 -6.04 11.85 8.51
C LEU A 392 -5.40 12.11 9.87
N ALA A 393 -5.49 13.34 10.41
CA ALA A 393 -5.04 13.72 11.75
C ALA A 393 -5.92 13.14 12.87
N ARG A 394 -6.02 11.81 12.93
CA ARG A 394 -6.88 11.07 13.88
C ARG A 394 -6.05 10.25 14.88
N PRO A 395 -6.52 10.07 16.13
CA PRO A 395 -5.85 9.21 17.10
C PRO A 395 -5.67 7.78 16.61
N TYR A 396 -4.52 7.16 16.91
CA TYR A 396 -4.27 5.75 16.62
C TYR A 396 -3.10 5.19 17.44
N PRO A 397 -3.00 3.86 17.65
CA PRO A 397 -1.82 3.26 18.23
C PRO A 397 -0.67 3.19 17.21
N ARG A 398 0.42 3.91 17.43
CA ARG A 398 1.64 3.86 16.59
C ARG A 398 2.35 2.51 16.68
N ALA A 399 2.48 1.99 17.89
CA ALA A 399 3.12 0.72 18.19
C ALA A 399 2.40 0.03 19.35
N VAL A 400 2.04 -1.24 19.22
CA VAL A 400 1.28 -2.00 20.22
C VAL A 400 2.18 -3.08 20.82
N ALA A 401 2.31 -3.13 22.14
CA ALA A 401 3.09 -4.14 22.87
C ALA A 401 2.36 -5.52 22.92
N GLY A 402 1.98 -6.02 21.74
CA GLY A 402 1.20 -7.24 21.60
C GLY A 402 0.61 -7.40 20.19
N THR A 403 -0.41 -8.25 20.09
CA THR A 403 -1.22 -8.41 18.88
C THR A 403 -2.51 -7.58 19.03
N PRO A 404 -2.74 -6.54 18.20
CA PRO A 404 -3.97 -5.77 18.22
C PRO A 404 -5.19 -6.67 18.03
N THR A 405 -6.25 -6.40 18.78
CA THR A 405 -7.56 -7.05 18.67
C THR A 405 -8.67 -6.05 18.38
N GLU A 406 -8.45 -4.77 18.66
CA GLU A 406 -9.41 -3.70 18.43
C GLU A 406 -8.65 -2.38 18.25
N ILE A 407 -9.00 -1.65 17.20
CA ILE A 407 -8.67 -0.24 17.00
C ILE A 407 -9.99 0.41 16.60
N SER A 408 -10.47 1.38 17.39
CA SER A 408 -11.73 2.04 17.12
C SER A 408 -11.69 3.48 17.60
N TYR A 409 -12.06 4.41 16.72
CA TYR A 409 -12.20 5.83 17.03
C TYR A 409 -13.56 6.33 16.56
N ASP A 410 -14.34 6.87 17.49
CA ASP A 410 -15.71 7.35 17.24
C ASP A 410 -15.80 8.86 16.96
N GLY A 411 -14.66 9.54 16.85
CA GLY A 411 -14.58 11.00 16.75
C GLY A 411 -14.32 11.71 18.08
N THR A 412 -14.28 10.97 19.20
CA THR A 412 -13.93 11.53 20.51
C THR A 412 -13.05 10.58 21.33
N ALA A 413 -13.41 9.29 21.40
CA ALA A 413 -12.69 8.29 22.17
C ALA A 413 -11.97 7.31 21.25
N LEU A 414 -10.67 7.11 21.49
CA LEU A 414 -9.90 6.02 20.88
C LEU A 414 -9.87 4.84 21.84
N LYS A 415 -10.28 3.67 21.35
CA LYS A 415 -10.15 2.40 22.06
C LYS A 415 -9.14 1.50 21.35
N VAL A 416 -8.16 1.02 22.11
CA VAL A 416 -7.13 0.10 21.63
C VAL A 416 -7.11 -1.14 22.50
N GLY A 417 -7.41 -2.29 21.91
CA GLY A 417 -7.35 -3.59 22.55
C GLY A 417 -6.22 -4.45 21.98
N TRP A 418 -5.51 -5.20 22.82
CA TRP A 418 -4.49 -6.15 22.36
C TRP A 418 -4.32 -7.33 23.29
N ARG A 419 -3.76 -8.42 22.74
CA ARG A 419 -3.28 -9.58 23.51
C ARG A 419 -1.78 -9.50 23.71
N ALA A 420 -1.31 -9.86 24.89
CA ALA A 420 0.11 -9.98 25.18
C ALA A 420 0.77 -10.95 24.19
N ARG A 421 1.96 -10.60 23.70
CA ARG A 421 2.74 -11.39 22.74
C ARG A 421 4.11 -11.68 23.34
N SER A 422 4.54 -12.94 23.28
CA SER A 422 5.91 -13.30 23.66
C SER A 422 6.92 -12.57 22.78
N GLY A 423 7.95 -12.00 23.40
CA GLY A 423 8.98 -11.21 22.72
C GLY A 423 8.63 -9.74 22.49
N ALA A 424 7.39 -9.30 22.76
CA ALA A 424 7.05 -7.89 22.76
C ALA A 424 7.50 -7.22 24.07
N SER A 425 8.11 -6.05 23.99
CA SER A 425 8.58 -5.29 25.15
C SER A 425 8.43 -3.78 24.97
N GLY A 426 8.48 -3.04 26.09
CA GLY A 426 8.24 -1.58 26.10
C GLY A 426 6.75 -1.22 26.11
N PRO A 427 6.42 0.08 25.99
CA PRO A 427 5.04 0.54 26.01
C PRO A 427 4.34 0.33 24.67
N THR A 428 3.01 0.21 24.73
CA THR A 428 2.14 0.61 23.62
C THR A 428 2.20 2.13 23.49
N GLU A 429 2.42 2.64 22.28
CA GLU A 429 2.48 4.06 21.95
C GLU A 429 1.25 4.46 21.14
N ILE A 430 0.57 5.52 21.57
CA ILE A 430 -0.66 6.04 20.95
C ILE A 430 -0.42 7.50 20.62
N TRP A 431 -0.66 7.89 19.36
CA TRP A 431 -0.75 9.30 19.01
C TRP A 431 -2.17 9.81 19.26
N PHE A 432 -2.29 10.99 19.87
CA PHE A 432 -3.58 11.60 20.17
C PHE A 432 -3.45 13.14 20.11
N PRO A 433 -4.18 13.86 19.24
CA PRO A 433 -4.03 15.29 19.06
C PRO A 433 -4.77 16.08 20.16
N THR A 434 -4.26 16.03 21.39
CA THR A 434 -4.81 16.80 22.52
C THR A 434 -3.71 17.15 23.51
N ASP A 435 -3.86 18.26 24.24
CA ASP A 435 -2.85 18.69 25.21
C ASP A 435 -2.77 17.79 26.45
N SER A 436 -3.88 17.14 26.84
CA SER A 436 -4.00 16.44 28.12
C SER A 436 -4.93 15.21 28.07
N PRO A 437 -4.52 14.11 27.40
CA PRO A 437 -5.39 12.96 27.23
C PRO A 437 -5.70 12.27 28.57
N LYS A 438 -6.95 11.86 28.74
CA LYS A 438 -7.41 10.99 29.83
C LYS A 438 -7.35 9.55 29.37
N VAL A 439 -6.84 8.68 30.24
CA VAL A 439 -6.59 7.27 29.91
C VAL A 439 -7.27 6.40 30.96
N THR A 440 -8.02 5.42 30.48
CA THR A 440 -8.55 4.34 31.30
C THR A 440 -8.05 3.01 30.74
N SER A 441 -7.87 2.02 31.60
CA SER A 441 -7.45 0.67 31.23
C SER A 441 -8.37 -0.36 31.87
N THR A 442 -8.50 -1.52 31.23
CA THR A 442 -9.12 -2.72 31.84
C THR A 442 -8.21 -3.42 32.84
N ASP A 443 -6.92 -3.07 32.86
CA ASP A 443 -5.95 -3.63 33.81
C ASP A 443 -6.22 -3.13 35.24
N PRO A 444 -5.96 -3.96 36.27
CA PRO A 444 -6.16 -3.58 37.67
C PRO A 444 -5.40 -2.30 38.08
N ASP A 445 -6.02 -1.50 38.95
CA ASP A 445 -5.38 -0.29 39.46
C ASP A 445 -4.03 -0.60 40.13
N GLY A 446 -3.00 0.16 39.75
CA GLY A 446 -1.64 -0.01 40.26
C GLY A 446 -0.81 -1.08 39.57
N THR A 447 -1.35 -1.86 38.63
CA THR A 447 -0.57 -2.85 37.85
C THR A 447 -0.13 -2.35 36.46
N TRP A 448 -0.69 -1.24 36.00
CA TRP A 448 -0.33 -0.57 34.76
C TRP A 448 0.06 0.89 35.02
N LYS A 449 0.71 1.53 34.04
CA LYS A 449 1.06 2.96 34.09
C LYS A 449 1.06 3.59 32.71
N HIS A 450 0.95 4.91 32.65
CA HIS A 450 1.08 5.65 31.41
C HIS A 450 1.94 6.91 31.58
N ARG A 451 2.43 7.45 30.46
CA ARG A 451 3.18 8.71 30.38
C ARG A 451 2.78 9.46 29.13
N TRP A 452 2.46 10.75 29.29
CA TRP A 452 2.17 11.65 28.19
C TRP A 452 3.42 12.42 27.77
N ASP A 453 3.70 12.46 26.47
CA ASP A 453 4.69 13.32 25.83
C ASP A 453 3.95 14.37 25.02
N ALA A 454 3.75 15.55 25.63
CA ALA A 454 3.02 16.67 25.03
C ALA A 454 3.77 17.29 23.85
N GLU A 455 5.08 17.09 23.74
CA GLU A 455 5.80 17.58 22.58
C GLU A 455 5.33 16.77 21.37
N ARG A 456 5.41 15.43 21.46
CA ARG A 456 5.16 14.51 20.34
C ARG A 456 3.71 14.12 20.15
N ASN A 457 2.83 14.56 21.04
CA ASN A 457 1.45 14.09 21.14
C ASN A 457 1.35 12.56 21.27
N VAL A 458 2.28 11.94 22.02
CA VAL A 458 2.36 10.48 22.18
C VAL A 458 2.15 10.06 23.63
N LEU A 459 1.16 9.20 23.82
CA LEU A 459 0.89 8.49 25.06
C LEU A 459 1.61 7.14 25.05
N SER A 460 2.48 6.91 26.03
CA SER A 460 3.06 5.60 26.31
C SER A 460 2.27 4.87 27.40
N VAL A 461 1.84 3.63 27.15
CA VAL A 461 1.12 2.77 28.11
C VAL A 461 1.91 1.50 28.36
N TRP A 462 2.22 1.22 29.63
CA TRP A 462 2.74 -0.06 30.10
C TRP A 462 1.60 -0.81 30.78
N ALA A 463 1.10 -1.84 30.11
CA ALA A 463 0.05 -2.71 30.59
C ALA A 463 0.53 -3.63 31.73
N ASP A 464 -0.43 -4.24 32.43
CA ASP A 464 -0.18 -5.24 33.47
C ASP A 464 0.51 -6.48 32.89
N PRO A 465 1.76 -6.82 33.27
CA PRO A 465 2.44 -8.00 32.75
C PRO A 465 1.76 -9.32 33.14
N GLY A 466 0.88 -9.32 34.15
CA GLY A 466 0.12 -10.50 34.59
C GLY A 466 -1.18 -10.76 33.81
N SER A 467 -1.65 -9.79 33.02
CA SER A 467 -2.88 -9.94 32.23
C SER A 467 -2.56 -10.40 30.80
N PRO A 468 -3.34 -11.34 30.23
CA PRO A 468 -3.12 -11.81 28.86
C PRO A 468 -3.71 -10.88 27.79
N ALA A 469 -4.58 -9.94 28.18
CA ALA A 469 -5.26 -9.02 27.27
C ALA A 469 -5.52 -7.69 27.97
N HIS A 470 -5.46 -6.61 27.18
CA HIS A 470 -5.54 -5.24 27.66
C HIS A 470 -6.41 -4.45 26.71
N THR A 471 -7.18 -3.53 27.27
CA THR A 471 -7.88 -2.51 26.50
C THR A 471 -7.67 -1.18 27.19
N VAL A 472 -7.24 -0.18 26.42
CA VAL A 472 -7.22 1.22 26.87
C VAL A 472 -8.21 2.04 26.08
N THR A 473 -8.83 2.98 26.78
CA THR A 473 -9.66 4.02 26.17
C THR A 473 -9.03 5.37 26.48
N VAL A 474 -8.77 6.14 25.43
CA VAL A 474 -8.18 7.47 25.49
C VAL A 474 -9.22 8.50 25.03
N THR A 475 -9.41 9.56 25.81
CA THR A 475 -10.29 10.69 25.49
C THR A 475 -9.56 12.01 25.73
N PRO A 476 -10.07 13.14 25.22
CA PRO A 476 -9.56 14.47 25.59
C PRO A 476 -9.66 14.77 27.09
#